data_AF-A0A964GAL8-F1
#
_entry.id   AF-A0A964GAL8-F1
#
_cell.length_a   1.000
_cell.length_b   1.000
_cell.length_c   1.000
_cell.angle_alpha   90.00
_cell.angle_beta   90.00
_cell.angle_gamma   90.00
#
_symmetry.space_group_name_H-M   'P 1'
#
loop_
_entity.id
_entity.type
_entity.pdbx_description
1 polymer ?
#
loop_
_entity_poly.entity_id
_entity_poly.type
_entity_poly.pdbx_seq_one_letter_code
_entity_poly.pdbx_strand_id
1 'polypeptide(L)'
;MNKLKIFALAMICLLIIAAGLRFVYLDTHSFKLNEDQKVFAINAAQKGLKDEMANNNYNATVQEHGRIVPSTNGDKKVVRVVLTNGNTTWTALVDMDTGNIVEKSMVEHSGWMTEPGEEDTNHWGHHGIFNR
;
A
#
# COMPACT_ATOMS: atom_id res chain seq x y z
N MET A 1 32.32 -8.70 -37.46
CA MET A 1 31.63 -9.05 -36.20
C MET A 1 30.23 -9.56 -36.55
N ASN A 2 29.84 -10.77 -36.13
CA ASN A 2 28.57 -11.38 -36.56
C ASN A 2 27.37 -10.56 -36.07
N LYS A 3 26.37 -10.32 -36.93
CA LYS A 3 25.15 -9.54 -36.64
C LYS A 3 24.45 -9.98 -35.34
N LEU A 4 24.48 -11.28 -35.05
CA LEU A 4 23.99 -11.89 -33.81
C LEU A 4 24.70 -11.40 -32.54
N LYS A 5 26.02 -11.18 -32.58
CA LYS A 5 26.80 -10.66 -31.45
C LYS A 5 26.46 -9.19 -31.15
N ILE A 6 26.19 -8.41 -32.19
CA ILE A 6 25.77 -7.00 -32.06
C ILE A 6 24.37 -6.92 -31.44
N PHE A 7 23.46 -7.80 -31.87
CA PHE A 7 22.10 -7.86 -31.32
C PHE A 7 22.10 -8.28 -29.84
N ALA A 8 22.93 -9.26 -29.48
CA ALA A 8 23.10 -9.68 -28.09
C ALA A 8 23.66 -8.55 -27.20
N LEU A 9 24.65 -7.80 -27.68
CA LEU A 9 25.21 -6.66 -26.95
C LEU A 9 24.17 -5.54 -26.74
N ALA A 10 23.35 -5.26 -27.75
CA ALA A 10 22.27 -4.27 -27.67
C ALA A 10 21.19 -4.68 -26.66
N MET A 11 20.79 -5.96 -26.64
CA MET A 11 19.86 -6.52 -25.63
C MET A 11 20.39 -6.38 -24.20
N ILE A 12 21.68 -6.66 -23.98
CA ILE A 12 22.31 -6.52 -22.66
C ILE A 12 22.35 -5.05 -22.23
N CYS A 13 22.71 -4.13 -23.13
CA CYS A 13 22.69 -2.69 -22.82
C CYS A 13 21.28 -2.19 -22.46
N LEU A 14 20.25 -2.62 -23.19
CA LEU A 14 18.87 -2.25 -22.88
C LEU A 14 18.42 -2.78 -21.52
N LEU A 15 18.81 -4.02 -21.16
CA LEU A 15 18.52 -4.58 -19.84
C LEU A 15 19.19 -3.79 -18.71
N ILE A 16 20.45 -3.37 -18.89
CA ILE A 16 21.17 -2.55 -17.90
C ILE A 16 20.48 -1.18 -17.74
N ILE A 17 20.09 -0.54 -18.84
CA ILE A 17 19.39 0.75 -18.80
C ILE A 17 18.02 0.61 -18.10
N ALA A 18 17.25 -0.43 -18.43
CA ALA A 18 15.95 -0.69 -17.82
C ALA A 18 16.06 -0.97 -16.31
N ALA A 19 17.07 -1.75 -15.90
CA ALA A 19 17.33 -2.02 -14.49
C ALA A 19 17.79 -0.75 -13.74
N GLY A 20 18.69 0.04 -14.33
CA GLY A 20 19.19 1.29 -13.76
C GLY A 20 18.09 2.33 -13.57
N LEU A 21 17.22 2.53 -14.57
CA LEU A 21 16.07 3.44 -14.49
C LEU A 21 15.11 3.07 -13.36
N ARG A 22 14.80 1.76 -13.19
CA ARG A 22 13.94 1.30 -12.10
C ARG A 22 14.56 1.58 -10.73
N PHE A 23 15.88 1.43 -10.60
CA PHE A 23 16.57 1.65 -9.34
C PHE A 23 16.55 3.14 -8.94
N VAL A 24 16.87 4.04 -9.88
CA VAL A 24 16.83 5.49 -9.64
C VAL A 24 15.42 5.99 -9.33
N TYR A 25 14.41 5.43 -10.01
CA TYR A 25 13.01 5.80 -9.78
C TYR A 25 12.53 5.46 -8.37
N LEU A 26 12.92 4.29 -7.85
CA LEU A 26 12.59 3.89 -6.48
C LEU A 26 13.26 4.81 -5.44
N ASP A 27 14.51 5.18 -5.66
CA ASP A 27 15.27 6.03 -4.73
C ASP A 27 14.69 7.46 -4.63
N THR A 28 14.09 7.95 -5.72
CA THR A 28 13.53 9.31 -5.77
C THR A 28 12.13 9.40 -5.12
N HIS A 29 11.35 8.31 -5.13
CA HIS A 29 9.94 8.31 -4.70
C HIS A 29 9.66 7.47 -3.46
N SER A 30 10.69 6.90 -2.85
CA SER A 30 10.57 6.13 -1.61
C SER A 30 11.64 6.56 -0.61
N PHE A 31 11.38 6.31 0.66
CA PHE A 31 12.36 6.53 1.71
C PHE A 31 12.36 5.34 2.66
N LYS A 32 13.53 4.97 3.17
CA LYS A 32 13.67 3.88 4.11
C LYS A 32 13.12 4.29 5.49
N LEU A 33 12.32 3.43 6.09
CA LEU A 33 11.77 3.64 7.43
C LEU A 33 12.70 3.05 8.49
N ASN A 34 12.93 3.78 9.58
CA ASN A 34 13.52 3.22 10.80
C ASN A 34 12.45 2.57 11.69
N GLU A 35 12.86 1.84 12.73
CA GLU A 35 11.92 1.14 13.61
C GLU A 35 10.97 2.10 14.35
N ASP A 36 11.46 3.27 14.78
CA ASP A 36 10.62 4.27 15.47
C ASP A 36 9.51 4.82 14.55
N GLN A 37 9.83 5.07 13.27
CA GLN A 37 8.89 5.53 12.27
C GLN A 37 7.86 4.45 11.91
N LYS A 38 8.28 3.19 11.87
CA LYS A 38 7.36 2.05 11.70
C LYS A 38 6.36 2.00 12.85
N VAL A 39 6.83 2.10 14.09
CA VAL A 39 5.98 2.10 15.29
C VAL A 39 5.06 3.32 15.30
N PHE A 40 5.57 4.51 14.96
CA PHE A 40 4.78 5.73 14.84
C PHE A 40 3.63 5.56 13.83
N ALA A 41 3.93 5.07 12.62
CA ALA A 41 2.93 4.87 11.58
C ALA A 41 1.85 3.86 12.02
N ILE A 42 2.24 2.75 12.65
CA ILE A 42 1.31 1.75 13.18
C ILE A 42 0.40 2.37 14.25
N ASN A 43 0.97 3.09 15.22
CA ASN A 43 0.20 3.71 16.29
C ASN A 43 -0.77 4.78 15.75
N ALA A 44 -0.32 5.57 14.77
CA ALA A 44 -1.15 6.55 14.08
C ALA A 44 -2.32 5.89 13.34
N ALA A 45 -2.06 4.81 12.60
CA ALA A 45 -3.10 4.06 11.90
C ALA A 45 -4.10 3.41 12.88
N GLN A 46 -3.60 2.77 13.95
CA GLN A 46 -4.45 2.14 14.96
C GLN A 46 -5.32 3.16 15.71
N LYS A 47 -4.75 4.32 16.05
CA LYS A 47 -5.49 5.41 16.68
C LYS A 47 -6.53 6.00 15.74
N GLY A 48 -6.16 6.22 14.48
CA GLY A 48 -7.03 6.84 13.48
C GLY A 48 -8.15 5.94 12.96
N LEU A 49 -8.01 4.61 13.08
CA LEU A 49 -9.04 3.62 12.73
C LEU A 49 -9.71 2.98 13.95
N LYS A 50 -9.50 3.53 15.16
CA LYS A 50 -9.94 2.90 16.40
C LYS A 50 -11.46 2.70 16.45
N ASP A 51 -12.20 3.69 15.96
CA ASP A 51 -13.66 3.69 15.99
C ASP A 51 -14.22 2.67 14.98
N GLU A 52 -13.61 2.55 13.80
CA GLU A 52 -14.00 1.58 12.76
C GLU A 52 -13.59 0.14 13.09
N MET A 53 -12.47 -0.04 13.78
CA MET A 53 -12.00 -1.36 14.19
C MET A 53 -12.79 -1.94 15.37
N ALA A 54 -13.74 -1.19 15.94
CA ALA A 54 -14.60 -1.61 17.06
C ALA A 54 -13.81 -2.23 18.24
N ASN A 55 -12.61 -1.71 18.50
CA ASN A 55 -11.69 -2.19 19.54
C ASN A 55 -11.18 -3.63 19.36
N ASN A 56 -11.30 -4.20 18.15
CA ASN A 56 -10.71 -5.49 17.82
C ASN A 56 -9.19 -5.40 17.70
N ASN A 57 -8.50 -6.49 18.01
CA ASN A 57 -7.05 -6.55 17.92
C ASN A 57 -6.60 -6.91 16.49
N TYR A 58 -6.31 -5.90 15.68
CA TYR A 58 -5.75 -6.07 14.34
C TYR A 58 -4.24 -6.24 14.39
N ASN A 59 -3.72 -7.23 13.67
CA ASN A 59 -2.29 -7.37 13.44
C ASN A 59 -1.83 -6.28 12.47
N ALA A 60 -0.91 -5.42 12.92
CA ALA A 60 -0.41 -4.31 12.12
C ALA A 60 0.90 -4.67 11.45
N THR A 61 0.99 -4.42 10.16
CA THR A 61 2.21 -4.57 9.37
C THR A 61 2.46 -3.30 8.58
N VAL A 62 3.73 -2.96 8.41
CA VAL A 62 4.17 -1.77 7.68
C VAL A 62 5.29 -2.17 6.75
N GLN A 63 5.35 -1.54 5.57
CA GLN A 63 6.42 -1.80 4.62
C GLN A 63 7.74 -1.22 5.13
N GLU A 64 8.87 -1.72 4.61
CA GLU A 64 10.21 -1.19 4.95
C GLU A 64 10.46 0.21 4.37
N HIS A 65 9.70 0.57 3.34
CA HIS A 65 9.85 1.84 2.63
C HIS A 65 8.53 2.61 2.68
N GLY A 66 8.62 3.89 3.02
CA GLY A 66 7.56 4.86 2.80
C GLY A 66 7.62 5.41 1.39
N ARG A 67 6.54 6.10 0.98
CA ARG A 67 6.43 6.74 -0.33
C ARG A 67 6.48 8.25 -0.17
N ILE A 68 7.11 8.92 -1.14
CA ILE A 68 7.03 10.36 -1.29
C ILE A 68 5.97 10.65 -2.36
N VAL A 69 4.94 11.42 -1.99
CA VAL A 69 3.84 11.79 -2.87
C VAL A 69 3.87 13.31 -3.06
N PRO A 70 3.95 13.82 -4.29
CA PRO A 70 3.90 15.25 -4.54
C PRO A 70 2.51 15.80 -4.17
N SER A 71 2.49 16.92 -3.43
CA SER A 71 1.28 17.64 -3.05
C SER A 71 1.42 19.13 -3.37
N THR A 72 0.30 19.86 -3.38
CA THR A 72 0.27 21.31 -3.68
C THR A 72 1.12 22.14 -2.71
N ASN A 73 1.34 21.64 -1.49
CA ASN A 73 2.14 22.28 -0.45
C ASN A 73 3.57 21.71 -0.34
N GLY A 74 4.04 20.97 -1.34
CA GLY A 74 5.32 20.27 -1.34
C GLY A 74 5.18 18.76 -1.17
N ASP A 75 6.30 18.06 -1.26
CA ASP A 75 6.35 16.60 -1.18
C ASP A 75 5.95 16.10 0.21
N LYS A 76 5.04 15.12 0.23
CA LYS A 76 4.52 14.50 1.45
C LYS A 76 5.04 13.09 1.60
N LYS A 77 5.58 12.80 2.79
CA LYS A 77 6.03 11.46 3.17
C LYS A 77 4.86 10.69 3.74
N VAL A 78 4.52 9.59 3.10
CA VAL A 78 3.40 8.74 3.50
C VAL A 78 3.83 7.30 3.67
N VAL A 79 3.19 6.59 4.58
CA VAL A 79 3.48 5.19 4.89
C VAL A 79 2.22 4.37 4.83
N ARG A 80 2.28 3.24 4.12
CA ARG A 80 1.18 2.28 4.06
C ARG A 80 1.27 1.33 5.24
N VAL A 81 0.24 1.33 6.07
CA VAL A 81 0.04 0.39 7.16
C VAL A 81 -1.11 -0.55 6.79
N VAL A 82 -0.89 -1.84 6.96
CA VAL A 82 -1.88 -2.89 6.71
C VAL A 82 -2.24 -3.53 8.04
N LEU A 83 -3.52 -3.48 8.39
CA LEU A 83 -4.11 -3.97 9.63
C LEU A 83 -5.02 -5.15 9.28
N THR A 84 -4.72 -6.35 9.77
CA THR A 84 -5.48 -7.57 9.45
C THR A 84 -6.10 -8.20 10.69
N ASN A 85 -7.35 -8.63 10.57
CA ASN A 85 -8.03 -9.45 11.57
C ASN A 85 -9.02 -10.40 10.88
N GLY A 86 -8.77 -11.69 10.97
CA GLY A 86 -9.60 -12.71 10.32
C GLY A 86 -9.70 -12.49 8.81
N ASN A 87 -10.92 -12.25 8.32
CA ASN A 87 -11.21 -11.99 6.91
C ASN A 87 -11.07 -10.51 6.52
N THR A 88 -10.92 -9.61 7.48
CA THR A 88 -10.96 -8.18 7.27
C THR A 88 -9.55 -7.61 7.23
N THR A 89 -9.25 -6.87 6.18
CA THR A 89 -7.99 -6.15 6.00
C THR A 89 -8.27 -4.67 5.82
N TRP A 90 -7.77 -3.87 6.74
CA TRP A 90 -7.69 -2.42 6.60
C TRP A 90 -6.33 -2.05 6.03
N THR A 91 -6.32 -1.10 5.11
CA THR A 91 -5.09 -0.45 4.67
C THR A 91 -5.24 1.04 4.89
N ALA A 92 -4.28 1.62 5.59
CA ALA A 92 -4.21 3.06 5.86
C ALA A 92 -2.93 3.64 5.26
N LEU A 93 -3.04 4.83 4.68
CA LEU A 93 -1.92 5.64 4.25
C LEU A 93 -1.77 6.78 5.26
N VAL A 94 -0.66 6.79 5.99
CA VAL A 94 -0.40 7.73 7.09
C VAL A 94 0.59 8.80 6.63
N ASP A 95 0.25 10.07 6.79
CA ASP A 95 1.18 11.20 6.66
C ASP A 95 2.17 11.18 7.84
N MET A 96 3.46 11.07 7.55
CA MET A 96 4.50 10.92 8.57
C MET A 96 4.83 12.20 9.34
N ASP A 97 4.45 13.37 8.84
CA ASP A 97 4.68 14.65 9.52
C ASP A 97 3.59 14.91 10.56
N THR A 98 2.36 14.46 10.29
CA THR A 98 1.17 14.78 11.11
C THR A 98 0.61 13.57 11.87
N GLY A 99 0.86 12.36 11.40
CA GLY A 99 0.22 11.13 11.87
C GLY A 99 -1.23 10.98 11.42
N ASN A 100 -1.71 11.82 10.51
CA ASN A 100 -3.07 11.73 9.99
C ASN A 100 -3.18 10.66 8.90
N ILE A 101 -4.31 9.97 8.87
CA ILE A 101 -4.64 9.05 7.78
C ILE A 101 -5.15 9.88 6.60
N VAL A 102 -4.42 9.84 5.49
CA VAL A 102 -4.78 10.56 4.26
C VAL A 102 -5.62 9.71 3.31
N GLU A 103 -5.53 8.38 3.44
CA GLU A 103 -6.32 7.42 2.66
C GLU A 103 -6.54 6.16 3.50
N LYS A 104 -7.74 5.59 3.43
CA LYS A 104 -8.04 4.30 4.04
C LYS A 104 -8.91 3.45 3.11
N SER A 105 -8.70 2.15 3.16
CA SER A 105 -9.52 1.17 2.45
C SER A 105 -9.74 -0.06 3.31
N MET A 106 -10.91 -0.67 3.20
CA MET A 106 -11.25 -1.92 3.86
C MET A 106 -11.52 -2.98 2.79
N VAL A 107 -11.01 -4.18 3.03
CA VAL A 107 -11.30 -5.36 2.21
C VAL A 107 -11.73 -6.47 3.13
N GLU A 108 -12.96 -6.92 2.97
CA GLU A 108 -13.46 -8.14 3.61
C GLU A 108 -13.36 -9.28 2.60
N HIS A 109 -12.67 -10.35 2.99
CA HIS A 109 -12.56 -11.55 2.17
C HIS A 109 -13.66 -12.51 2.57
N SER A 110 -14.75 -12.57 1.79
CA SER A 110 -15.62 -13.74 1.82
C SER A 110 -14.83 -14.91 1.26
N GLY A 111 -14.40 -15.85 2.11
CA GLY A 111 -13.88 -17.11 1.62
C GLY A 111 -14.92 -17.78 0.71
N TRP A 112 -14.46 -18.61 -0.22
CA TRP A 112 -15.32 -19.51 -1.02
C TRP A 112 -16.15 -20.50 -0.17
N MET A 113 -15.95 -20.52 1.15
CA MET A 113 -16.68 -21.29 2.17
C MET A 113 -17.36 -20.41 3.21
N THR A 114 -17.71 -19.16 2.89
CA THR A 114 -18.58 -18.37 3.76
C THR A 114 -20.01 -18.68 3.34
N GLU A 115 -20.72 -19.47 4.15
CA GLU A 115 -22.18 -19.61 4.00
C GLU A 115 -22.80 -18.21 4.01
N PRO A 116 -23.74 -17.91 3.10
CA PRO A 116 -24.43 -16.62 3.09
C PRO A 116 -25.36 -16.58 4.31
N GLY A 117 -24.83 -16.16 5.45
CA GLY A 117 -25.56 -15.89 6.68
C GLY A 117 -25.86 -14.40 6.78
N GLU A 118 -27.14 -14.09 6.55
CA GLU A 118 -27.90 -12.92 7.03
C GLU A 118 -27.31 -11.51 6.83
N GLU A 119 -27.88 -10.87 5.81
CA GLU A 119 -28.00 -9.44 5.54
C GLU A 119 -27.85 -8.49 6.74
N ASP A 120 -26.76 -7.70 6.73
CA ASP A 120 -26.73 -6.39 7.38
C ASP A 120 -26.66 -5.31 6.29
N THR A 121 -27.81 -4.71 5.99
CA THR A 121 -28.15 -3.93 4.78
C THR A 121 -27.56 -2.51 4.71
N ASN A 122 -26.40 -2.25 5.32
CA ASN A 122 -25.85 -0.88 5.42
C ASN A 122 -24.48 -0.65 4.78
N HIS A 123 -23.94 -1.59 4.00
CA HIS A 123 -22.67 -1.39 3.30
C HIS A 123 -22.87 -0.78 1.90
N TRP A 124 -22.43 0.47 1.75
CA TRP A 124 -22.24 1.14 0.47
C TRP A 124 -21.08 0.48 -0.30
N GLY A 125 -21.35 -0.66 -0.92
CA GLY A 125 -20.46 -1.29 -1.90
C GLY A 125 -20.53 -0.54 -3.23
N HIS A 126 -19.37 -0.19 -3.77
CA HIS A 126 -19.22 0.35 -5.12
C HIS A 126 -20.01 -0.50 -6.13
N HIS A 127 -21.04 0.08 -6.75
CA HIS A 127 -21.73 -0.51 -7.90
C HIS A 127 -20.74 -0.63 -9.07
N GLY A 128 -20.13 -1.81 -9.22
CA GLY A 128 -19.35 -2.19 -10.40
C GLY A 128 -20.27 -2.35 -11.61
N ILE A 129 -19.97 -1.60 -12.67
CA ILE A 129 -20.78 -1.37 -13.87
C ILE A 129 -20.70 -2.54 -14.87
N PHE A 130 -20.71 -3.79 -14.41
CA PHE A 130 -20.73 -4.94 -15.31
C PHE A 130 -21.73 -5.99 -14.85
N ASN A 131 -22.99 -5.70 -15.13
CA ASN A 131 -24.04 -6.71 -15.19
C ASN A 131 -24.59 -6.69 -16.62
N ARG A 132 -24.21 -7.67 -17.44
CA ARG A 132 -24.87 -8.05 -18.68
C ARG A 132 -24.95 -9.56 -18.74
#